data_AF-A0A954G2G5-F1
#
_entry.id   AF-A0A954G2G5-F1
#
_cell.length_a   1.000
_cell.length_b   1.000
_cell.length_c   1.000
_cell.angle_alpha   90.00
_cell.angle_beta   90.00
_cell.angle_gamma   90.00
#
_symmetry.space_group_name_H-M   'P 1'
#
loop_
_entity.id
_entity.type
_entity.pdbx_description
1 polymer ?
#
loop_
_entity_poly.entity_id
_entity_poly.type
_entity_poly.pdbx_seq_one_letter_code
_entity_poly.pdbx_strand_id
1 'polypeptide(L)' 'NRNFKGRQGSPTGRTLLMSPTMVAAAAINGCVTDVRELLSPATV' A
#
# COMPACT_ATOMS: atom_id res chain seq x y z
N ASN A 1 -14.72 5.03 -1.29
CA ASN A 1 -13.33 4.84 -1.74
C ASN A 1 -13.33 4.53 -3.24
N ARG A 2 -12.45 5.10 -4.10
CA ARG A 2 -12.55 4.96 -5.60
C ARG A 2 -11.20 5.13 -6.33
N ASN A 3 -10.80 4.17 -7.18
CA ASN A 3 -9.48 4.13 -7.85
C ASN A 3 -9.47 3.97 -9.40
N PHE A 4 -10.57 4.28 -10.09
CA PHE A 4 -10.58 4.34 -11.58
C PHE A 4 -9.46 5.24 -12.14
N LYS A 5 -8.89 4.89 -13.30
CA LYS A 5 -7.73 5.55 -13.96
C LYS A 5 -7.90 7.08 -14.08
N GLY A 6 -6.82 7.84 -13.88
CA GLY A 6 -6.80 9.30 -14.12
C GLY A 6 -7.35 10.18 -12.98
N ARG A 7 -7.62 9.63 -11.78
CA ARG A 7 -8.21 10.38 -10.64
C ARG A 7 -7.19 11.02 -9.69
N GLN A 8 -5.92 10.62 -9.78
CA GLN A 8 -4.82 11.06 -8.91
C GLN A 8 -3.58 11.45 -9.73
N GLY A 9 -3.79 11.93 -10.96
CA GLY A 9 -2.73 12.18 -11.93
C GLY A 9 -2.91 11.33 -13.20
N SER A 10 -1.80 10.82 -13.74
CA SER A 10 -1.73 10.20 -15.07
C SER A 10 -2.82 9.12 -15.33
N PRO A 11 -3.40 9.04 -16.55
CA PRO A 11 -4.25 7.92 -16.96
C PRO A 11 -3.52 6.57 -17.04
N THR A 12 -2.18 6.57 -17.07
CA THR A 12 -1.35 5.35 -16.95
C THR A 12 -1.05 4.96 -15.49
N GLY A 13 -1.39 5.82 -14.51
CA GLY A 13 -1.17 5.57 -13.09
C GLY A 13 -2.03 4.45 -12.53
N ARG A 14 -1.46 3.65 -11.63
CA ARG A 14 -2.12 2.51 -10.96
C ARG A 14 -2.39 2.84 -9.49
N THR A 15 -3.59 3.35 -9.19
CA THR A 15 -4.04 3.58 -7.80
C THR A 15 -4.56 2.27 -7.19
N LEU A 16 -4.02 1.91 -6.02
CA LEU A 16 -4.49 0.81 -5.18
C LEU A 16 -5.33 1.36 -4.02
N LEU A 17 -6.30 0.57 -3.55
CA LEU A 17 -7.10 0.86 -2.35
C LEU A 17 -6.76 -0.18 -1.29
N MET A 18 -6.39 0.27 -0.10
CA MET A 18 -5.98 -0.58 1.03
C MET A 18 -6.29 0.13 2.36
N SER A 19 -6.18 -0.59 3.49
CA SER A 19 -6.36 0.00 4.83
C SER A 19 -5.22 0.98 5.16
N PRO A 20 -5.43 1.95 6.07
CA PRO A 20 -4.37 2.88 6.48
C PRO A 20 -3.09 2.19 6.98
N THR A 21 -3.23 1.04 7.65
CA THR A 21 -2.12 0.19 8.10
C THR A 21 -1.30 -0.39 6.94
N MET A 22 -1.96 -0.84 5.87
CA MET A 22 -1.30 -1.30 4.65
C MET A 22 -0.66 -0.15 3.86
N VAL A 23 -1.28 1.04 3.84
CA VAL A 23 -0.66 2.24 3.25
C VAL A 23 0.65 2.57 3.95
N ALA A 24 0.68 2.55 5.29
CA ALA A 24 1.89 2.81 6.07
C ALA A 24 2.99 1.77 5.79
N ALA A 25 2.64 0.48 5.78
CA ALA A 25 3.59 -0.60 5.46
C ALA A 25 4.20 -0.44 4.06
N ALA A 26 3.36 -0.21 3.05
CA ALA A 26 3.78 -0.01 1.67
C ALA A 26 4.64 1.25 1.48
N ALA A 27 4.37 2.31 2.23
CA ALA A 27 5.14 3.55 2.19
C ALA A 27 6.54 3.40 2.80
N ILE A 28 6.70 2.55 3.82
CA ILE A 28 8.01 2.25 4.44
C ILE A 28 8.87 1.40 3.50
N ASN A 29 8.30 0.36 2.89
CA ASN A 29 9.04 -0.59 2.06
C ASN A 29 9.20 -0.17 0.59
N GLY A 30 8.50 0.88 0.15
CA GLY A 30 8.52 1.36 -1.24
C GLY A 30 7.80 0.46 -2.26
N CYS A 31 7.10 -0.59 -1.81
CA CYS A 31 6.40 -1.56 -2.63
C CYS A 31 5.04 -1.93 -2.00
N VAL A 32 4.24 -2.78 -2.65
CA VAL A 32 3.00 -3.29 -2.03
C VAL A 32 3.38 -4.41 -1.07
N THR A 33 3.31 -4.16 0.24
CA THR A 33 3.64 -5.14 1.30
C THR A 33 2.43 -5.42 2.19
N ASP A 34 2.37 -6.62 2.76
CA ASP A 34 1.43 -6.93 3.84
C ASP A 34 1.92 -6.39 5.18
N VAL A 35 1.05 -5.69 5.92
CA VAL A 35 1.41 -5.13 7.23
C VAL A 35 1.80 -6.21 8.25
N ARG A 36 1.38 -7.46 8.06
CA ARG A 36 1.76 -8.60 8.91
C ARG A 36 3.25 -8.94 8.79
N GLU A 37 3.90 -8.64 7.66
CA GLU A 37 5.34 -8.85 7.48
C GLU A 37 6.18 -7.87 8.31
N LEU A 38 5.65 -6.66 8.59
CA LEU A 38 6.25 -5.70 9.52
C LEU A 38 5.84 -5.93 10.99
N LEU A 39 4.68 -6.55 11.23
CA LEU A 39 4.16 -6.82 12.58
C LEU A 39 4.58 -8.18 13.15
N SER A 40 5.09 -9.10 12.32
CA SER A 40 5.56 -10.41 12.78
C SER A 40 6.82 -10.22 13.65
N PRO A 41 6.79 -10.51 14.96
CA PRO A 41 8.00 -10.48 15.75
C PRO A 41 8.96 -11.53 15.22
N ALA A 42 10.23 -11.14 15.00
CA ALA A 42 11.30 -12.10 14.80
C ALA A 42 11.34 -12.99 16.05
N THR A 43 11.00 -14.27 15.88
CA THR A 43 10.96 -15.22 17.00
C THR A 43 12.39 -15.60 17.35
N VAL A 44 12.80 -15.22 18.56
CA VAL A 44 14.11 -15.51 19.17
C VAL A 44 14.01 -16.80 19.97
#